data_AF-R5ZYA8-F1
#
_entry.id   AF-R5ZYA8-F1
#
_cell.length_a   1.000
_cell.length_b   1.000
_cell.length_c   1.000
_cell.angle_alpha   90.00
_cell.angle_beta   90.00
_cell.angle_gamma   90.00
#
_symmetry.space_group_name_H-M   'P 1'
#
loop_
_entity.id
_entity.type
_entity.pdbx_description
1 polymer ?
#
loop_
_entity_poly.entity_id
_entity_poly.type
_entity_poly.pdbx_seq_one_letter_code
_entity_poly.pdbx_strand_id
1 'polypeptide(L)'
;MKNLHLLAISVGMAIGSAAMAEPSVTLYGILDGGVSVSKLQHQSAKVQMTNGNWLSNRWGLMGQEDLGGGNSVYFKLEQGFNLSNGSEAVAGKAFNRETALGLSGDWGKLGFGRFGDSLRTAERSAS
;
A
#
# COMPACT_ATOMS: atom_id res chain seq x y z
N MET A 1 14.28 66.94 -23.92
CA MET A 1 12.98 66.57 -23.31
C MET A 1 12.73 65.10 -23.57
N LYS A 2 12.55 64.32 -22.49
CA LYS A 2 11.86 63.02 -22.40
C LYS A 2 12.62 61.78 -22.95
N ASN A 3 12.82 60.66 -22.26
CA ASN A 3 12.61 60.22 -20.87
C ASN A 3 13.59 59.05 -20.64
N LEU A 4 14.15 58.97 -19.43
CA LEU A 4 15.06 57.92 -18.98
C LEU A 4 14.23 56.65 -18.65
N HIS A 5 14.45 55.55 -19.36
CA HIS A 5 13.80 54.27 -19.05
C HIS A 5 14.65 53.49 -18.06
N LEU A 6 14.16 53.39 -16.82
CA LEU A 6 14.76 52.64 -15.74
C LEU A 6 14.66 51.14 -16.05
N LEU A 7 15.80 50.48 -16.30
CA LEU A 7 15.89 49.03 -16.42
C LEU A 7 15.89 48.44 -15.01
N ALA A 8 14.72 48.03 -14.52
CA ALA A 8 14.60 47.27 -13.28
C ALA A 8 15.00 45.82 -13.54
N ILE A 9 16.24 45.47 -13.25
CA ILE A 9 16.70 44.08 -13.11
C ILE A 9 16.19 43.60 -11.74
N SER A 10 15.04 42.95 -11.71
CA SER A 10 14.66 42.09 -10.59
C SER A 10 15.16 40.67 -10.89
N VAL A 11 16.36 40.36 -10.38
CA VAL A 11 16.76 38.96 -10.13
C VAL A 11 15.90 38.47 -8.97
N GLY A 12 14.67 38.07 -9.30
CA GLY A 12 13.81 37.33 -8.39
C GLY A 12 14.37 35.92 -8.30
N MET A 13 14.97 35.63 -7.15
CA MET A 13 15.46 34.31 -6.77
C MET A 13 14.53 33.21 -7.29
N ALA A 14 15.09 32.30 -8.08
CA ALA A 14 14.49 30.98 -8.25
C ALA A 14 14.46 30.33 -6.87
N ILE A 15 13.37 30.56 -6.12
CA ILE A 15 13.00 29.68 -5.02
C ILE A 15 12.76 28.36 -5.73
N GLY A 16 13.78 27.51 -5.71
CA GLY A 16 13.69 26.16 -6.21
C GLY A 16 12.41 25.59 -5.67
N SER A 17 11.53 25.17 -6.56
CA SER A 17 10.51 24.21 -6.23
C SER A 17 11.27 22.99 -5.76
N ALA A 18 11.62 22.93 -4.48
CA ALA A 18 11.59 21.67 -3.79
C ALA A 18 10.15 21.23 -3.96
N ALA A 19 9.88 20.48 -5.02
CA ALA A 19 8.76 19.57 -5.04
C ALA A 19 9.05 18.64 -3.87
N MET A 20 8.66 19.06 -2.67
CA MET A 20 8.54 18.19 -1.53
C MET A 20 7.48 17.20 -1.98
N ALA A 21 7.92 16.05 -2.49
CA ALA A 21 7.04 14.93 -2.69
C ALA A 21 6.48 14.65 -1.30
N GLU A 22 5.27 15.13 -1.04
CA GLU A 22 4.62 14.92 0.24
C GLU A 22 4.50 13.39 0.40
N PRO A 23 5.07 12.80 1.46
CA PRO A 23 5.01 11.36 1.63
C PRO A 23 3.54 10.94 1.78
N SER A 24 2.95 10.46 0.68
CA SER A 24 1.54 10.12 0.65
C SER A 24 1.34 8.72 1.22
N VAL A 25 0.52 8.63 2.27
CA VAL A 25 0.02 7.36 2.78
C VAL A 25 -1.19 6.94 1.94
N THR A 26 -1.11 5.77 1.34
CA THR A 26 -2.18 5.17 0.55
C THR A 26 -2.91 4.12 1.37
N LEU A 27 -4.22 4.31 1.54
CA LEU A 27 -5.15 3.26 1.96
C LEU A 27 -5.58 2.46 0.72
N TYR A 28 -5.42 1.15 0.76
CA TYR A 28 -5.84 0.24 -0.30
C TYR A 28 -6.54 -0.99 0.29
N GLY A 29 -7.19 -1.79 -0.56
CA GLY A 29 -7.82 -3.02 -0.12
C GLY A 29 -8.47 -3.80 -1.24
N ILE A 30 -8.91 -5.01 -0.91
CA ILE A 30 -9.73 -5.87 -1.75
C ILE A 30 -10.94 -6.32 -0.96
N LEU A 31 -12.11 -6.17 -1.57
CA LEU A 31 -13.40 -6.65 -1.09
C LEU A 31 -13.90 -7.71 -2.06
N ASP A 32 -14.03 -8.93 -1.57
CA ASP A 32 -14.51 -10.11 -2.27
C ASP A 32 -15.48 -10.85 -1.34
N GLY A 33 -16.72 -10.92 -1.77
CA GLY A 33 -17.72 -11.77 -1.14
C GLY A 33 -18.84 -12.06 -2.11
N GLY A 34 -19.70 -12.98 -1.69
CA GLY A 34 -20.82 -13.41 -2.50
C GLY A 34 -21.87 -14.12 -1.66
N VAL A 35 -22.91 -14.60 -2.36
CA VAL A 35 -23.89 -15.51 -1.77
C VAL A 35 -23.71 -16.86 -2.43
N SER A 36 -23.54 -17.90 -1.63
CA SER A 36 -23.51 -19.28 -2.11
C SER A 36 -24.78 -20.01 -1.71
N VAL A 37 -25.26 -20.82 -2.64
CA VAL A 37 -26.35 -21.77 -2.42
C VAL A 37 -25.78 -23.16 -2.64
N SER A 38 -25.87 -24.02 -1.63
CA SER A 38 -25.44 -25.41 -1.73
C SER A 38 -26.57 -26.35 -1.30
N LYS A 39 -26.72 -27.49 -2.00
CA LYS A 39 -27.74 -28.49 -1.71
C LYS A 39 -27.10 -29.87 -1.73
N LEU A 40 -27.05 -30.50 -0.56
CA LEU A 40 -26.63 -31.90 -0.43
C LEU A 40 -27.83 -32.83 -0.60
N GLN A 41 -27.57 -34.07 -1.03
CA GLN A 41 -28.61 -35.07 -1.18
C GLN A 41 -29.32 -35.30 0.17
N HIS A 42 -30.65 -35.36 0.15
CA HIS A 42 -31.51 -35.49 1.35
C HIS A 42 -31.40 -34.35 2.37
N GLN A 43 -30.82 -33.20 2.02
CA GLN A 43 -30.78 -32.00 2.87
C GLN A 43 -31.46 -30.80 2.22
N SER A 44 -31.92 -29.87 3.06
CA SER A 44 -32.42 -28.56 2.63
C SER A 44 -31.30 -27.74 1.99
N ALA A 45 -31.67 -26.83 1.09
CA ALA A 45 -30.72 -25.89 0.52
C ALA A 45 -30.15 -24.96 1.61
N LYS A 46 -28.84 -24.79 1.63
CA LYS A 46 -28.13 -23.87 2.50
C LYS A 46 -27.78 -22.62 1.70
N VAL A 47 -28.19 -21.46 2.22
CA VAL A 47 -27.82 -20.14 1.69
C VAL A 47 -26.89 -19.48 2.69
N GLN A 48 -25.71 -19.05 2.25
CA GLN A 48 -24.72 -18.42 3.12
C GLN A 48 -23.94 -17.34 2.36
N MET A 49 -23.58 -16.28 3.09
CA MET A 49 -22.61 -15.32 2.59
C MET A 49 -21.21 -15.97 2.57
N THR A 50 -20.45 -15.70 1.52
CA THR A 50 -19.09 -16.18 1.35
C THR A 50 -18.11 -15.02 1.36
N ASN A 51 -16.87 -15.30 1.75
CA ASN A 51 -15.81 -14.32 1.94
C ASN A 51 -14.56 -14.77 1.19
N GLY A 52 -14.01 -13.92 0.35
CA GLY A 52 -12.74 -14.15 -0.32
C GLY A 52 -12.74 -15.36 -1.25
N ASN A 53 -13.77 -15.45 -2.11
CA ASN A 53 -13.96 -16.57 -3.03
C ASN A 53 -12.88 -16.63 -4.10
N TRP A 54 -12.45 -15.48 -4.62
CA TRP A 54 -11.37 -15.37 -5.61
C TRP A 54 -10.14 -14.69 -5.03
N LEU A 55 -10.34 -13.64 -4.25
CA LEU A 55 -9.27 -12.86 -3.64
C LEU A 55 -9.48 -12.76 -2.14
N SER A 56 -8.43 -13.02 -1.36
CA SER A 56 -8.53 -12.89 0.09
C SER A 56 -8.75 -11.43 0.50
N ASN A 57 -9.88 -11.16 1.17
CA ASN A 57 -10.26 -9.87 1.73
C ASN A 57 -9.16 -9.24 2.58
N ARG A 58 -8.94 -7.94 2.37
CA ARG A 58 -7.97 -7.16 3.13
C ARG A 58 -8.14 -5.67 2.95
N TRP A 59 -7.62 -4.93 3.91
CA TRP A 59 -7.28 -3.53 3.77
C TRP A 59 -5.84 -3.32 4.23
N GLY A 60 -5.20 -2.25 3.79
CA GLY A 60 -3.86 -1.93 4.20
C GLY A 60 -3.48 -0.48 3.99
N LEU A 61 -2.43 -0.07 4.69
CA LEU A 61 -1.79 1.22 4.56
C LEU A 61 -0.40 0.97 3.97
N MET A 62 -0.02 1.74 2.96
CA MET A 62 1.34 1.76 2.46
C MET A 62 1.80 3.18 2.20
N GLY A 63 3.09 3.41 2.28
CA GLY A 63 3.69 4.69 1.95
C GLY A 63 5.14 4.51 1.56
N GLN A 64 5.65 5.47 0.80
CA GLN A 64 7.05 5.58 0.44
C GLN A 64 7.46 7.03 0.52
N GLU A 65 8.61 7.29 1.14
CA GLU A 65 9.20 8.61 1.31
C GLU A 65 10.58 8.61 0.64
N ASP A 66 10.81 9.61 -0.21
CA ASP A 66 12.13 9.87 -0.79
C ASP A 66 12.99 10.58 0.25
N LEU A 67 14.12 9.96 0.60
CA LEU A 67 15.09 10.50 1.55
C LEU A 67 16.15 11.37 0.87
N GLY A 68 16.12 11.45 -0.46
CA GLY A 68 17.12 12.11 -1.29
C GLY A 68 18.33 11.21 -1.61
N GLY A 69 19.13 11.64 -2.58
CA GLY A 69 20.34 10.93 -3.00
C GLY A 69 20.09 9.52 -3.54
N GLY A 70 18.92 9.29 -4.15
CA GLY A 70 18.51 7.99 -4.68
C GLY A 70 18.02 6.99 -3.63
N ASN A 71 17.85 7.41 -2.36
CA ASN A 71 17.39 6.54 -1.28
C ASN A 71 15.92 6.81 -0.94
N SER A 72 15.19 5.76 -0.57
CA SER A 72 13.81 5.87 -0.09
C SER A 72 13.54 4.91 1.05
N VAL A 73 12.56 5.24 1.88
CA VAL A 73 11.99 4.35 2.89
C VAL A 73 10.55 4.02 2.51
N TYR A 74 10.11 2.80 2.76
CA TYR A 74 8.73 2.37 2.55
C TYR A 74 8.20 1.62 3.76
N PHE A 75 6.89 1.70 3.97
CA PHE A 75 6.19 0.84 4.92
C PHE A 75 4.94 0.23 4.30
N LYS A 76 4.53 -0.91 4.83
CA LYS A 76 3.27 -1.57 4.47
C LYS A 76 2.69 -2.33 5.65
N LEU A 77 1.42 -2.06 5.94
CA LEU A 77 0.62 -2.74 6.94
C LEU A 77 -0.63 -3.30 6.23
N GLU A 78 -0.87 -4.60 6.31
CA GLU A 78 -2.00 -5.26 5.63
C GLU A 78 -2.76 -6.18 6.60
N GLN A 79 -4.04 -5.90 6.78
CA GLN A 79 -4.96 -6.61 7.65
C GLN A 79 -5.93 -7.46 6.82
N GLY A 80 -5.99 -8.76 7.09
CA GLY A 80 -7.07 -9.62 6.60
C GLY A 80 -8.31 -9.50 7.48
N PHE A 81 -9.50 -9.53 6.88
CA PHE A 81 -10.77 -9.49 7.59
C PHE A 81 -11.87 -10.32 6.87
N ASN A 82 -12.95 -10.64 7.59
CA ASN A 82 -14.14 -11.27 7.05
C ASN A 82 -15.14 -10.20 6.60
N LEU A 83 -15.48 -10.17 5.31
CA LEU A 83 -16.41 -9.20 4.75
C LEU A 83 -17.83 -9.30 5.35
N SER A 84 -18.28 -10.50 5.73
CA SER A 84 -19.62 -10.72 6.29
C SER A 84 -19.88 -10.05 7.63
N ASN A 85 -18.85 -9.81 8.45
CA ASN A 85 -19.03 -9.32 9.81
C ASN A 85 -17.91 -8.39 10.31
N GLY A 86 -16.95 -8.03 9.45
CA GLY A 86 -15.83 -7.15 9.78
C GLY A 86 -14.78 -7.76 10.72
N SER A 87 -14.96 -9.00 11.18
CA SER A 87 -14.02 -9.63 12.12
C SER A 87 -12.65 -9.85 11.49
N GLU A 88 -11.61 -9.88 12.32
CA GLU A 88 -10.26 -10.20 11.88
C GLU A 88 -10.22 -11.58 11.20
N ALA A 89 -9.46 -11.70 10.11
CA ALA A 89 -9.25 -13.01 9.46
C ALA A 89 -8.47 -13.98 10.37
N VAL A 90 -7.65 -13.45 11.29
CA VAL A 90 -6.96 -14.20 12.33
C VAL A 90 -7.21 -13.47 13.64
N ALA A 91 -8.02 -14.07 14.51
CA ALA A 91 -8.42 -13.45 15.78
C ALA A 91 -7.22 -13.14 16.69
N GLY A 92 -7.23 -11.93 17.25
CA GLY A 92 -6.18 -11.42 18.13
C GLY A 92 -4.89 -11.03 17.39
N LYS A 93 -4.92 -10.90 16.06
CA LYS A 93 -3.74 -10.55 15.25
C LYS A 93 -4.02 -9.41 14.29
N ALA A 94 -3.56 -8.23 14.70
CA ALA A 94 -3.47 -7.06 13.84
C ALA A 94 -2.41 -7.27 12.73
N PHE A 95 -2.68 -6.72 11.55
CA PHE A 95 -1.85 -6.74 10.34
C PHE A 95 -1.29 -8.13 9.98
N ASN A 96 -2.14 -9.15 10.11
CA ASN A 96 -1.73 -10.56 10.00
C ASN A 96 -1.18 -10.99 8.62
N ARG A 97 -1.31 -10.14 7.59
CA ARG A 97 -0.88 -10.48 6.23
C ARG A 97 0.52 -9.96 5.93
N GLU A 98 0.72 -8.66 6.07
CA GLU A 98 2.00 -8.00 5.81
C GLU A 98 2.23 -6.89 6.83
N THR A 99 3.44 -6.81 7.36
CA THR A 99 3.88 -5.76 8.28
C THR A 99 5.36 -5.54 7.99
N ALA A 100 5.64 -4.61 7.09
CA ALA A 100 6.96 -4.40 6.53
C ALA A 100 7.39 -2.93 6.64
N LEU A 101 8.68 -2.74 6.91
CA LEU A 101 9.40 -1.48 6.78
C LEU A 101 10.66 -1.79 5.98
N GLY A 102 11.04 -0.94 5.04
CA GLY A 102 12.29 -1.14 4.33
C GLY A 102 12.88 0.12 3.74
N LEU A 103 14.15 0.01 3.38
CA LEU A 103 14.92 1.03 2.68
C LEU A 103 15.27 0.50 1.29
N SER A 104 15.34 1.40 0.32
CA SER A 104 15.74 1.10 -1.05
C SER A 104 16.67 2.18 -1.56
N GLY A 105 17.65 1.79 -2.37
CA GLY A 105 18.50 2.70 -3.14
C GLY A 105 19.26 1.96 -4.23
N ASP A 106 20.24 2.60 -4.85
CA ASP A 106 21.08 1.97 -5.90
C ASP A 106 21.86 0.75 -5.38
N TRP A 107 22.07 0.67 -4.07
CA TRP A 107 22.67 -0.45 -3.36
C TRP A 107 21.72 -1.65 -3.15
N GLY A 108 20.46 -1.55 -3.56
CA GLY A 108 19.46 -2.60 -3.42
C GLY A 108 18.37 -2.26 -2.41
N LYS A 109 17.80 -3.30 -1.77
CA LYS A 109 16.70 -3.16 -0.80
C LYS A 109 17.02 -3.90 0.49
N LEU A 110 16.67 -3.27 1.61
CA LEU A 110 16.76 -3.87 2.93
C LEU A 110 15.39 -3.78 3.60
N GLY A 111 14.81 -4.92 3.98
CA GLY A 111 13.48 -4.99 4.55
C GLY A 111 13.46 -5.66 5.92
N PHE A 112 12.57 -5.19 6.79
CA PHE A 112 12.29 -5.74 8.11
C PHE A 112 10.80 -6.03 8.27
N GLY A 113 10.50 -7.16 8.89
CA GLY A 113 9.14 -7.53 9.30
C GLY A 113 8.60 -8.78 8.62
N ARG A 114 7.27 -8.86 8.50
CA ARG A 114 6.55 -9.97 7.88
C ARG A 114 6.17 -9.57 6.45
N PHE A 115 6.84 -10.16 5.48
CA PHE A 115 6.55 -9.97 4.06
C PHE A 115 5.43 -10.89 3.58
N GLY A 116 4.57 -10.36 2.70
CA GLY A 116 3.53 -11.14 2.04
C GLY A 116 4.12 -12.19 1.09
N ASP A 117 3.37 -13.27 0.84
CA ASP A 117 3.84 -14.44 0.09
C ASP A 117 4.25 -14.13 -1.37
N SER A 118 3.75 -13.03 -1.93
CA SER A 118 4.10 -12.55 -3.28
C SER A 118 5.53 -12.00 -3.40
N LEU A 119 6.09 -11.46 -2.31
CA LEU A 119 7.47 -10.92 -2.28
C LEU A 119 8.51 -12.02 -2.09
N ARG A 120 8.15 -13.10 -1.37
CA ARG A 120 9.05 -14.25 -1.13
C ARG A 120 9.45 -14.96 -2.43
N THR A 121 8.57 -14.95 -3.44
CA THR A 121 8.84 -15.56 -4.75
C THR A 121 9.67 -14.65 -5.65
N ALA A 122 9.49 -13.33 -5.57
CA ALA A 122 10.28 -12.37 -6.33
C ALA A 122 11.74 -12.29 -5.83
N GLU A 123 11.97 -12.34 -4.51
CA GLU A 123 13.33 -12.36 -3.95
C GLU A 123 14.08 -13.67 -4.21
N ARG A 124 13.37 -14.82 -4.27
CA ARG A 124 13.96 -16.12 -4.65
C ARG A 124 14.25 -16.27 -6.14
N SER A 125 13.59 -15.49 -6.99
CA SER A 125 13.79 -15.53 -8.44
C SER A 125 14.97 -14.67 -8.90
N ALA A 126 15.51 -13.83 -8.02
CA ALA A 126 16.65 -12.95 -8.30
C ALA A 126 17.97 -13.42 -7.65
N SER A 127 17.96 -14.60 -7.01
CA SER A 127 19.13 -15.26 -6.39
C SER A 127 19.62 -16.45 -7.19
#